data_AF-A0A831WRV0-F1
#
_entry.id   AF-A0A831WRV0-F1
#
_cell.length_a   1.000
_cell.length_b   1.000
_cell.length_c   1.000
_cell.angle_alpha   90.00
_cell.angle_beta   90.00
_cell.angle_gamma   90.00
#
_symmetry.space_group_name_H-M   'P 1'
#
loop_
_entity.id
_entity.type
_entity.pdbx_description
1 polymer ?
#
loop_
_entity_poly.entity_id
_entity_poly.type
_entity_poly.pdbx_seq_one_letter_code
_entity_poly.pdbx_strand_id
1 'polypeptide(L)'
;MSDVILEIGTEEIPAIYMENILVDIRQLVRTSLEESRIQYKEIKVYGTPRRLVLYISHISDKQEDIFKKIKGPAYSIAYTSGSKPQTPAIKFAQSQGVNVEDLIVEDSDKGRYIFALKSEKGKSSLELLTKTFPEIIRSISFPKSMRWEDKKLKFIRPIRWILALYDKKVIEFSLDGLNSGNETYGHRLLAPNKIKISTPNEYFEKLKKNYVIVDQELREKRIRRQIKQIIKEIKGQEIINERQLKEIVYLVEYPNAILGTFNREYLKLPLEVLTTVMEKHQKYFPVYKNKNTLLPSFIVVINNSKKYSSIIKKGNENVLKARLE
;
A
#
# COMPACT_ATOMS: atom_id res chain seq x y z
N MET A 1 -6.20 19.38 7.89
CA MET A 1 -5.17 18.37 7.58
C MET A 1 -5.63 17.06 8.17
N SER A 2 -5.94 16.12 7.30
CA SER A 2 -6.69 14.92 7.61
C SER A 2 -5.85 13.68 7.32
N ASP A 3 -6.17 12.54 7.91
CA ASP A 3 -5.53 11.27 7.57
C ASP A 3 -6.43 10.45 6.64
N VAL A 4 -5.82 9.68 5.75
CA VAL A 4 -6.53 8.86 4.76
C VAL A 4 -6.00 7.44 4.79
N ILE A 5 -6.90 6.47 4.72
CA ILE A 5 -6.54 5.07 4.53
C ILE A 5 -7.36 4.44 3.40
N LEU A 6 -6.70 3.62 2.60
CA LEU A 6 -7.31 2.71 1.63
C LEU A 6 -6.76 1.31 1.88
N GLU A 7 -7.62 0.36 2.20
CA GLU A 7 -7.29 -1.06 2.25
C GLU A 7 -8.04 -1.80 1.14
N ILE A 8 -7.29 -2.60 0.39
CA ILE A 8 -7.80 -3.55 -0.59
C ILE A 8 -7.61 -4.94 0.00
N GLY A 9 -8.71 -5.54 0.46
CA GLY A 9 -8.71 -6.90 0.98
C GLY A 9 -8.89 -7.92 -0.12
N THR A 10 -8.06 -8.96 -0.15
CA THR A 10 -8.00 -9.93 -1.26
C THR A 10 -7.91 -11.37 -0.76
N GLU A 11 -8.02 -12.32 -1.69
CA GLU A 11 -7.40 -13.64 -1.48
C GLU A 11 -5.87 -13.56 -1.48
N GLU A 12 -5.21 -14.69 -1.17
CA GLU A 12 -3.76 -14.74 -0.96
C GLU A 12 -2.94 -14.35 -2.19
N ILE A 13 -2.28 -13.19 -2.10
CA ILE A 13 -1.35 -12.63 -3.07
C ILE A 13 -0.02 -13.39 -2.96
N PRO A 14 0.56 -13.84 -4.09
CA PRO A 14 1.87 -14.49 -4.05
C PRO A 14 2.95 -13.53 -3.52
N ALA A 15 3.68 -13.95 -2.50
CA ALA A 15 4.69 -13.14 -1.80
C ALA A 15 5.75 -12.53 -2.74
N ILE A 16 6.13 -13.25 -3.79
CA ILE A 16 7.14 -12.82 -4.77
C ILE A 16 6.79 -11.50 -5.49
N TYR A 17 5.51 -11.13 -5.55
CA TYR A 17 5.08 -9.91 -6.23
C TYR A 17 4.89 -8.73 -5.28
N MET A 18 4.91 -8.95 -3.96
CA MET A 18 4.45 -7.96 -2.99
C MET A 18 5.33 -6.70 -2.97
N GLU A 19 6.66 -6.83 -2.94
CA GLU A 19 7.57 -5.66 -2.91
C GLU A 19 7.31 -4.73 -4.11
N ASN A 20 7.23 -5.30 -5.32
CA ASN A 20 6.98 -4.52 -6.54
C ASN A 20 5.60 -3.86 -6.52
N ILE A 21 4.56 -4.59 -6.11
CA ILE A 21 3.20 -4.03 -6.00
C ILE A 21 3.19 -2.82 -5.05
N LEU A 22 3.87 -2.90 -3.91
CA LEU A 22 3.91 -1.79 -2.95
C LEU A 22 4.66 -0.58 -3.51
N VAL A 23 5.76 -0.80 -4.23
CA VAL A 23 6.49 0.28 -4.92
C VAL A 23 5.60 0.95 -5.96
N ASP A 24 4.92 0.17 -6.78
CA ASP A 24 4.04 0.67 -7.84
C ASP A 24 2.87 1.48 -7.27
N ILE A 25 2.19 0.98 -6.23
CA ILE A 25 1.11 1.71 -5.55
C ILE A 25 1.62 3.04 -5.01
N ARG A 26 2.79 3.04 -4.36
CA ARG A 26 3.37 4.28 -3.81
C ARG A 26 3.60 5.31 -4.92
N GLN A 27 4.14 4.88 -6.05
CA GLN A 27 4.41 5.76 -7.18
C GLN A 27 3.12 6.28 -7.81
N LEU A 28 2.14 5.41 -8.06
CA LEU A 28 0.83 5.78 -8.63
C LEU A 28 0.11 6.82 -7.76
N VAL A 29 0.06 6.58 -6.45
CA VAL A 29 -0.58 7.52 -5.50
C VAL A 29 0.15 8.84 -5.47
N ARG A 30 1.49 8.81 -5.42
CA ARG A 30 2.30 10.02 -5.41
C ARG A 30 2.05 10.87 -6.66
N THR A 31 2.16 10.27 -7.85
CA THR A 31 1.90 10.97 -9.12
C THR A 31 0.48 11.53 -9.16
N SER A 32 -0.52 10.75 -8.74
CA SER A 32 -1.91 11.21 -8.77
C SER A 32 -2.18 12.39 -7.81
N LEU A 33 -1.58 12.39 -6.61
CA LEU A 33 -1.70 13.51 -5.67
C LEU A 33 -0.97 14.76 -6.16
N GLU A 34 0.20 14.60 -6.79
CA GLU A 34 0.97 15.69 -7.41
C GLU A 34 0.18 16.34 -8.57
N GLU A 35 -0.37 15.54 -9.49
CA GLU A 35 -1.24 16.01 -10.58
C GLU A 35 -2.49 16.71 -10.06
N SER A 36 -3.03 16.18 -8.96
CA SER A 36 -4.17 16.77 -8.25
C SER A 36 -3.78 17.96 -7.37
N ARG A 37 -2.51 18.36 -7.29
CA ARG A 37 -2.02 19.47 -6.45
C ARG A 37 -2.53 19.39 -5.00
N ILE A 38 -2.60 18.17 -4.47
CA ILE A 38 -2.97 17.92 -3.08
C ILE A 38 -1.69 17.74 -2.28
N GLN A 39 -1.45 18.65 -1.34
CA GLN A 39 -0.33 18.52 -0.40
C GLN A 39 -0.61 17.40 0.62
N TYR A 40 0.44 16.70 1.04
CA TYR A 40 0.43 15.68 2.07
C TYR A 40 1.79 15.65 2.79
N LYS A 41 1.85 15.08 4.00
CA LYS A 41 3.11 14.95 4.74
C LYS A 41 3.84 13.65 4.43
N GLU A 42 3.12 12.53 4.41
CA GLU A 42 3.74 11.21 4.23
C GLU A 42 2.78 10.23 3.55
N ILE A 43 3.32 9.37 2.70
CA ILE A 43 2.64 8.21 2.12
C ILE A 43 3.33 6.94 2.62
N LYS A 44 2.55 6.03 3.20
CA LYS A 44 2.99 4.68 3.56
C LYS A 44 2.14 3.65 2.84
N VAL A 45 2.80 2.58 2.43
CA VAL A 45 2.19 1.43 1.75
C VAL A 45 2.61 0.16 2.47
N TYR A 46 1.65 -0.73 2.69
CA TYR A 46 1.84 -1.97 3.41
C TYR A 46 1.20 -3.13 2.67
N GLY A 47 1.81 -4.31 2.78
CA GLY A 47 1.38 -5.50 2.07
C GLY A 47 1.42 -6.72 2.95
N THR A 48 0.30 -7.44 3.04
CA THR A 48 0.21 -8.74 3.70
C THR A 48 -0.30 -9.77 2.68
N PRO A 49 -0.31 -11.09 2.98
CA PRO A 49 -0.86 -12.08 2.06
C PRO A 49 -2.24 -11.73 1.52
N ARG A 50 -3.10 -11.05 2.29
CA ARG A 50 -4.51 -10.81 1.95
C ARG A 50 -4.88 -9.33 1.85
N ARG A 51 -3.89 -8.43 1.85
CA ARG A 51 -4.13 -6.99 2.02
C ARG A 51 -3.09 -6.15 1.31
N LEU A 52 -3.56 -5.11 0.65
CA LEU A 52 -2.74 -3.95 0.26
C LEU A 52 -3.31 -2.73 0.96
N VAL A 53 -2.47 -1.97 1.65
CA VAL A 53 -2.90 -0.83 2.46
C VAL A 53 -2.10 0.39 2.07
N LEU A 54 -2.79 1.49 1.79
CA LEU A 54 -2.24 2.83 1.61
C LEU A 54 -2.68 3.68 2.81
N TYR A 55 -1.73 4.39 3.42
CA TYR A 55 -1.96 5.39 4.45
C TYR A 55 -1.32 6.70 4.03
N ILE A 56 -2.10 7.79 4.03
CA ILE A 56 -1.62 9.13 3.72
C ILE A 56 -1.83 9.98 4.97
N SER A 57 -0.75 10.57 5.50
CA SER A 57 -0.83 11.42 6.69
C SER A 57 -0.90 12.89 6.32
N HIS A 58 -1.69 13.64 7.08
CA HIS A 58 -1.84 15.09 6.98
C HIS A 58 -2.07 15.58 5.54
N ILE A 59 -3.04 14.98 4.85
CA ILE A 59 -3.48 15.45 3.55
C ILE A 59 -4.18 16.81 3.71
N SER A 60 -3.92 17.73 2.80
CA SER A 60 -4.64 19.00 2.69
C SER A 60 -6.14 18.75 2.45
N ASP A 61 -6.99 19.64 2.96
CA ASP A 61 -8.44 19.43 2.89
C ASP A 61 -9.02 19.78 1.51
N LYS A 62 -8.29 20.61 0.76
CA LYS A 62 -8.59 20.99 -0.62
C LYS A 62 -7.32 21.05 -1.46
N GLN A 63 -7.50 20.84 -2.75
CA GLN A 63 -6.53 21.19 -3.77
C GLN A 63 -6.18 22.68 -3.71
N GLU A 64 -4.95 23.03 -4.08
CA GLU A 64 -4.55 24.44 -4.19
C GLU A 64 -5.35 25.17 -5.29
N ASP A 65 -5.80 26.38 -4.96
CA ASP A 65 -6.46 27.27 -5.90
C ASP A 65 -5.44 27.70 -6.97
N ILE A 66 -5.79 27.59 -8.25
CA ILE A 66 -4.91 28.12 -9.31
C ILE A 66 -5.30 29.56 -9.60
N PHE A 67 -4.33 30.46 -9.48
CA PHE A 67 -4.42 31.82 -10.01
C PHE A 67 -3.68 31.87 -11.36
N LYS A 68 -4.43 31.96 -12.46
CA LYS A 68 -3.88 32.16 -13.81
C LYS A 68 -4.04 33.62 -14.18
N LYS A 69 -2.94 34.23 -14.62
CA LYS A 69 -2.94 35.56 -15.23
C LYS A 69 -2.75 35.43 -16.73
N ILE A 70 -3.82 35.70 -17.48
CA ILE A 70 -3.85 35.50 -18.93
C ILE A 70 -3.69 36.85 -19.62
N LYS A 71 -2.66 36.97 -20.45
CA LYS A 71 -2.39 38.18 -21.24
C LYS A 71 -3.42 38.33 -22.35
N GLY A 72 -4.04 39.50 -22.40
CA GLY A 72 -4.95 39.91 -23.45
C GLY A 72 -4.33 40.92 -24.43
N PRO A 73 -5.16 41.56 -25.27
CA PRO A 73 -4.72 42.58 -26.22
C PRO A 73 -4.07 43.80 -25.56
N ALA A 74 -3.37 44.60 -26.36
CA ALA A 74 -2.81 45.87 -25.91
C ALA A 74 -3.92 46.82 -25.43
N TYR A 75 -3.63 47.63 -24.41
CA TYR A 75 -4.59 48.57 -23.83
C TYR A 75 -5.18 49.52 -24.88
N SER A 76 -4.37 49.98 -25.84
CA SER A 76 -4.79 50.86 -26.93
C SER A 76 -5.84 50.27 -27.87
N ILE A 77 -5.93 48.93 -27.94
CA ILE A 77 -6.91 48.19 -28.75
C ILE A 77 -8.09 47.74 -27.87
N ALA A 78 -7.86 47.60 -26.56
CA ALA A 78 -8.83 47.13 -25.60
C ALA A 78 -9.73 48.26 -25.06
N TYR A 79 -9.21 49.48 -24.95
CA TYR A 79 -9.89 50.63 -24.36
C TYR A 79 -9.75 51.89 -25.22
N THR A 80 -10.79 52.74 -25.20
CA THR A 80 -10.75 54.09 -25.78
C THR A 80 -10.01 55.08 -24.89
N SER A 81 -9.74 56.28 -25.41
CA SER A 81 -9.13 57.40 -24.68
C SER A 81 -9.89 57.82 -23.41
N GLY A 82 -11.18 57.47 -23.30
CA GLY A 82 -12.01 57.70 -22.11
C GLY A 82 -12.13 56.48 -21.18
N SER A 83 -11.25 55.48 -21.31
CA SER A 83 -11.23 54.22 -20.55
C SER A 83 -12.51 53.39 -20.68
N LYS A 84 -13.30 53.59 -21.75
CA LYS A 84 -14.43 52.71 -22.07
C LYS A 84 -13.94 51.45 -22.78
N PRO A 85 -14.34 50.24 -22.33
CA PRO A 85 -13.96 48.98 -22.95
C PRO A 85 -14.50 48.88 -24.38
N GLN A 86 -13.65 48.45 -25.30
CA GLN A 86 -14.00 48.18 -26.70
C GLN A 86 -14.30 46.69 -26.94
N THR A 87 -14.81 46.37 -28.13
CA THR A 87 -15.10 45.00 -28.57
C THR A 87 -13.98 43.99 -28.28
N PRO A 88 -12.68 44.30 -28.46
CA PRO A 88 -11.60 43.37 -28.14
C PRO A 88 -11.50 43.03 -26.65
N ALA A 89 -11.70 44.01 -25.75
CA ALA A 89 -11.73 43.77 -24.31
C ALA A 89 -12.94 42.91 -23.91
N ILE A 90 -14.12 43.22 -24.45
CA ILE A 90 -15.36 42.49 -24.16
C ILE A 90 -15.25 41.03 -24.62
N LYS A 91 -14.80 40.80 -25.85
CA LYS A 91 -14.60 39.43 -26.39
C LYS A 91 -13.54 38.67 -25.61
N PHE A 92 -12.46 39.35 -25.20
CA PHE A 92 -11.42 38.74 -24.36
C PHE A 92 -11.98 38.33 -22.99
N ALA A 93 -12.66 39.24 -22.29
CA ALA A 93 -13.29 38.94 -21.00
C ALA A 93 -14.29 37.78 -21.11
N GLN A 94 -15.16 37.77 -22.13
CA GLN A 94 -16.09 36.67 -22.41
C GLN A 94 -15.37 35.34 -22.67
N SER A 95 -14.31 35.34 -23.49
CA SER A 95 -13.50 34.14 -23.74
C SER A 95 -12.84 33.58 -22.47
N GLN A 96 -12.60 34.46 -21.49
CA GLN A 96 -12.04 34.11 -20.20
C GLN A 96 -13.11 33.93 -19.11
N GLY A 97 -14.40 34.09 -19.41
CA GLY A 97 -15.47 33.93 -18.42
C GLY A 97 -15.36 34.87 -17.21
N VAL A 98 -14.78 36.05 -17.40
CA VAL A 98 -14.69 37.12 -16.38
C VAL A 98 -15.48 38.35 -16.86
N ASN A 99 -15.87 39.25 -15.96
CA ASN A 99 -16.47 40.52 -16.38
C ASN A 99 -15.39 41.44 -16.96
N VAL A 100 -15.76 42.30 -17.91
CA VAL A 100 -14.80 43.23 -18.53
C VAL A 100 -14.25 44.26 -17.53
N GLU A 101 -15.01 44.51 -16.46
CA GLU A 101 -14.66 45.40 -15.35
C GLU A 101 -13.60 44.78 -14.42
N ASP A 102 -13.49 43.44 -14.39
CA ASP A 102 -12.53 42.70 -13.56
C ASP A 102 -11.15 42.54 -14.25
N LEU A 103 -10.98 43.09 -15.46
CA LEU A 103 -9.71 43.06 -16.18
C LEU A 103 -8.71 44.02 -15.54
N ILE A 104 -7.49 43.54 -15.32
CA ILE A 104 -6.40 44.37 -14.83
C ILE A 104 -5.57 44.89 -16.00
N VAL A 105 -4.98 46.07 -15.84
CA VAL A 105 -4.09 46.68 -16.83
C VAL A 105 -2.70 46.73 -16.22
N GLU A 106 -1.69 46.27 -16.96
CA GLU A 106 -0.31 46.39 -16.53
C GLU A 106 0.60 46.91 -17.64
N ASP A 107 1.57 47.71 -17.20
CA ASP A 107 2.64 48.24 -18.01
C ASP A 107 3.83 47.28 -18.02
N SER A 108 4.44 47.12 -19.20
CA SER A 108 5.65 46.30 -19.39
C SER A 108 6.55 46.98 -20.42
N ASP A 109 7.81 46.52 -20.53
CA ASP A 109 8.76 47.03 -21.54
C ASP A 109 8.26 46.89 -22.98
N LYS A 110 7.26 46.02 -23.20
CA LYS A 110 6.62 45.77 -24.51
C LYS A 110 5.32 46.55 -24.70
N GLY A 111 4.98 47.46 -23.79
CA GLY A 111 3.77 48.26 -23.78
C GLY A 111 2.74 47.82 -22.74
N ARG A 112 1.60 48.52 -22.74
CA ARG A 112 0.50 48.36 -21.79
C ARG A 112 -0.51 47.33 -22.28
N TYR A 113 -0.81 46.32 -21.47
CA TYR A 113 -1.69 45.20 -21.84
C TYR A 113 -2.77 44.98 -20.78
N ILE A 114 -3.88 44.40 -21.23
CA ILE A 114 -4.96 43.95 -20.33
C ILE A 114 -4.72 42.48 -19.95
N PHE A 115 -5.12 42.09 -18.74
CA PHE A 115 -5.01 40.72 -18.27
C PHE A 115 -6.29 40.28 -17.57
N ALA A 116 -6.65 39.02 -17.77
CA ALA A 116 -7.70 38.37 -16.99
C ALA A 116 -7.05 37.57 -15.85
N LEU A 117 -7.55 37.78 -14.62
CA LEU A 117 -7.23 36.95 -13.47
C LEU A 117 -8.28 35.84 -13.36
N LYS A 118 -7.87 34.60 -13.60
CA LYS A 118 -8.70 33.42 -13.35
C LYS A 118 -8.32 32.79 -12.03
N SER A 119 -9.29 32.62 -11.15
CA SER A 119 -9.18 31.70 -10.01
C SER A 119 -9.96 30.44 -10.32
N GLU A 120 -9.27 29.31 -10.42
CA GLU A 120 -9.90 27.99 -10.39
C GLU A 120 -9.92 27.53 -8.92
N LYS A 121 -11.12 27.51 -8.32
CA LYS A 121 -11.30 27.02 -6.94
C LYS A 121 -10.91 25.54 -6.88
N GLY A 122 -10.04 25.19 -5.94
CA GLY A 122 -9.64 23.83 -5.66
C GLY A 122 -10.83 22.98 -5.21
N LYS A 123 -10.84 21.71 -5.63
CA LYS A 123 -11.83 20.73 -5.17
C LYS A 123 -11.44 20.19 -3.80
N SER A 124 -12.42 19.69 -3.05
CA SER A 124 -12.13 18.99 -1.79
C SER A 124 -11.32 17.72 -2.07
N SER A 125 -10.36 17.43 -1.21
CA SER A 125 -9.55 16.21 -1.34
C SER A 125 -10.42 14.96 -1.28
N LEU A 126 -11.50 14.98 -0.48
CA LEU A 126 -12.46 13.87 -0.44
C LEU A 126 -13.09 13.58 -1.80
N GLU A 127 -13.57 14.61 -2.51
CA GLU A 127 -14.17 14.44 -3.85
C GLU A 127 -13.15 13.90 -4.87
N LEU A 128 -11.92 14.39 -4.80
CA LEU A 128 -10.84 13.94 -5.68
C LEU A 128 -10.50 12.46 -5.40
N LEU A 129 -10.28 12.09 -4.14
CA LEU A 129 -9.96 10.72 -3.74
C LEU A 129 -11.07 9.72 -4.10
N THR A 130 -12.35 10.11 -4.02
CA THR A 130 -13.49 9.29 -4.47
C THR A 130 -13.36 8.87 -5.94
N LYS A 131 -12.81 9.73 -6.80
CA LYS A 131 -12.59 9.43 -8.23
C LYS A 131 -11.26 8.70 -8.45
N THR A 132 -10.22 9.17 -7.78
CA THR A 132 -8.84 8.70 -7.93
C THR A 132 -8.62 7.28 -7.41
N PHE A 133 -9.22 6.89 -6.28
CA PHE A 133 -8.97 5.57 -5.69
C PHE A 133 -9.37 4.40 -6.61
N PRO A 134 -10.58 4.38 -7.22
CA PRO A 134 -10.90 3.40 -8.25
C PRO A 134 -9.90 3.35 -9.41
N GLU A 135 -9.39 4.50 -9.86
CA GLU A 135 -8.41 4.59 -10.96
C GLU A 135 -7.06 4.03 -10.56
N ILE A 136 -6.58 4.34 -9.36
CA ILE A 136 -5.36 3.78 -8.79
C ILE A 136 -5.47 2.27 -8.71
N ILE A 137 -6.57 1.72 -8.17
CA ILE A 137 -6.76 0.28 -8.02
C ILE A 137 -6.75 -0.42 -9.39
N ARG A 138 -7.37 0.19 -10.42
CA ARG A 138 -7.36 -0.34 -11.80
C ARG A 138 -5.99 -0.25 -12.49
N SER A 139 -5.18 0.72 -12.09
CA SER A 139 -3.86 1.00 -12.68
C SER A 139 -2.74 0.17 -12.05
N ILE A 140 -2.99 -0.59 -10.99
CA ILE A 140 -1.97 -1.46 -10.38
C ILE A 140 -1.56 -2.52 -11.41
N SER A 141 -0.30 -2.48 -11.81
CA SER A 141 0.28 -3.45 -12.73
C SER A 141 0.62 -4.74 -12.00
N PHE A 142 0.31 -5.87 -12.63
CA PHE A 142 0.66 -7.18 -12.10
C PHE A 142 1.35 -8.01 -13.19
N PRO A 143 2.48 -8.68 -12.89
CA PRO A 143 3.16 -9.55 -13.86
C PRO A 143 2.25 -10.66 -14.40
N LYS A 144 1.31 -11.12 -13.57
CA LYS A 144 0.21 -12.01 -13.95
C LYS A 144 -1.07 -11.47 -13.33
N SER A 145 -1.92 -10.85 -14.14
CA SER A 145 -3.26 -10.45 -13.75
C SER A 145 -4.29 -11.48 -14.22
N MET A 146 -5.38 -11.61 -13.47
CA MET A 146 -6.53 -12.43 -13.83
C MET A 146 -7.77 -11.55 -13.93
N ARG A 147 -8.70 -11.90 -14.82
CA ARG A 147 -10.08 -11.40 -14.79
C ARG A 147 -10.91 -12.40 -13.99
N TRP A 148 -11.75 -11.90 -13.10
CA TRP A 148 -12.58 -12.74 -12.23
C TRP A 148 -14.05 -12.45 -12.53
N GLU A 149 -14.83 -13.49 -12.85
CA GLU A 149 -16.24 -13.38 -13.31
C GLU A 149 -16.38 -12.58 -14.62
N ASP A 150 -17.59 -12.12 -14.96
CA ASP A 150 -17.89 -11.23 -16.10
C ASP A 150 -17.36 -9.78 -15.90
N LYS A 151 -16.46 -9.57 -14.95
CA LYS A 151 -15.97 -8.25 -14.53
C LYS A 151 -14.75 -7.83 -15.34
N LYS A 152 -14.64 -6.52 -15.60
CA LYS A 152 -13.58 -5.94 -16.44
C LYS A 152 -12.28 -5.72 -15.68
N LEU A 153 -12.33 -5.64 -14.35
CA LEU A 153 -11.17 -5.42 -13.49
C LEU A 153 -10.18 -6.59 -13.59
N LYS A 154 -8.95 -6.24 -13.96
CA LYS A 154 -7.80 -7.12 -13.86
C LYS A 154 -7.14 -6.91 -12.51
N PHE A 155 -7.07 -7.95 -11.69
CA PHE A 155 -6.38 -7.91 -10.41
C PHE A 155 -5.64 -9.23 -10.16
N ILE A 156 -4.58 -9.21 -9.36
CA ILE A 156 -3.78 -10.41 -9.09
C ILE A 156 -4.58 -11.52 -8.40
N ARG A 157 -5.58 -11.16 -7.60
CA ARG A 157 -6.47 -12.03 -6.83
C ARG A 157 -7.86 -11.39 -6.69
N PRO A 158 -8.92 -12.15 -6.40
CA PRO A 158 -10.23 -11.57 -6.13
C PRO A 158 -10.17 -10.58 -4.96
N ILE A 159 -10.71 -9.38 -5.16
CA ILE A 159 -10.95 -8.42 -4.10
C ILE A 159 -12.20 -8.86 -3.33
N ARG A 160 -12.12 -8.84 -2.00
CA ARG A 160 -13.18 -9.29 -1.08
C ARG A 160 -13.84 -8.14 -0.34
N TRP A 161 -13.08 -7.10 0.00
CA TRP A 161 -13.61 -5.88 0.60
C TRP A 161 -12.70 -4.70 0.26
N ILE A 162 -13.26 -3.50 0.36
CA ILE A 162 -12.54 -2.25 0.22
C ILE A 162 -12.91 -1.38 1.41
N LEU A 163 -11.91 -0.96 2.18
CA LEU A 163 -12.07 0.05 3.23
C LEU A 163 -11.41 1.33 2.76
N ALA A 164 -12.13 2.44 2.79
CA ALA A 164 -11.60 3.74 2.41
C ALA A 164 -12.15 4.84 3.32
N LEU A 165 -11.26 5.48 4.08
CA LEU A 165 -11.63 6.53 5.03
C LEU A 165 -10.81 7.80 4.82
N TYR A 166 -11.48 8.93 4.95
CA TYR A 166 -10.94 10.27 5.09
C TYR A 166 -11.35 10.78 6.48
N ASP A 167 -10.41 10.76 7.43
CA ASP A 167 -10.71 10.86 8.87
C ASP A 167 -11.89 9.95 9.28
N LYS A 168 -13.05 10.54 9.59
CA LYS A 168 -14.26 9.83 10.03
C LYS A 168 -15.24 9.53 8.89
N LYS A 169 -14.96 10.03 7.69
CA LYS A 169 -15.85 9.92 6.53
C LYS A 169 -15.43 8.75 5.66
N VAL A 170 -16.41 8.00 5.16
CA VAL A 170 -16.16 6.99 4.14
C VAL A 170 -15.90 7.70 2.81
N ILE A 171 -14.86 7.27 2.10
CA ILE A 171 -14.63 7.67 0.72
C ILE A 171 -15.44 6.72 -0.15
N GLU A 172 -16.67 7.11 -0.45
CA GLU A 172 -17.66 6.24 -1.11
C GLU A 172 -17.39 6.11 -2.62
N PHE A 173 -17.13 4.88 -3.08
CA PHE A 173 -17.01 4.54 -4.49
C PHE A 173 -17.37 3.07 -4.72
N SER A 174 -17.65 2.73 -5.98
CA SER A 174 -17.87 1.35 -6.41
C SER A 174 -16.80 0.90 -7.40
N LEU A 175 -16.32 -0.32 -7.21
CA LEU A 175 -15.34 -0.98 -8.06
C LEU A 175 -15.86 -2.37 -8.44
N ASP A 176 -16.35 -2.52 -9.67
CA ASP A 176 -16.83 -3.79 -10.23
C ASP A 176 -17.81 -4.53 -9.29
N GLY A 177 -18.77 -3.77 -8.75
CA GLY A 177 -19.83 -4.24 -7.85
C GLY A 177 -19.44 -4.31 -6.38
N LEU A 178 -18.20 -3.97 -6.01
CA LEU A 178 -17.78 -3.83 -4.61
C LEU A 178 -17.81 -2.37 -4.20
N ASN A 179 -18.53 -2.07 -3.12
CA ASN A 179 -18.58 -0.72 -2.55
C ASN A 179 -17.50 -0.58 -1.48
N SER A 180 -16.83 0.58 -1.45
CA SER A 180 -15.98 0.95 -0.34
C SER A 180 -16.80 1.17 0.93
N GLY A 181 -16.20 0.88 2.08
CA GLY A 181 -16.82 1.08 3.38
C GLY A 181 -15.80 1.36 4.46
N ASN A 182 -16.19 1.07 5.71
CA ASN A 182 -15.35 1.26 6.88
C ASN A 182 -15.09 -0.02 7.65
N GLU A 183 -15.16 -1.16 6.97
CA GLU A 183 -15.07 -2.48 7.58
C GLU A 183 -13.91 -3.27 7.00
N THR A 184 -13.21 -3.97 7.89
CA THR A 184 -12.10 -4.87 7.59
C THR A 184 -12.31 -6.19 8.33
N TYR A 185 -11.34 -7.09 8.28
CA TYR A 185 -11.41 -8.41 8.92
C TYR A 185 -10.16 -8.68 9.77
N GLY A 186 -10.26 -9.47 10.82
CA GLY A 186 -9.04 -9.90 11.52
C GLY A 186 -8.28 -10.98 10.75
N HIS A 187 -7.41 -11.69 11.46
CA HIS A 187 -6.68 -12.81 10.90
C HIS A 187 -7.63 -13.96 10.52
N ARG A 188 -7.50 -14.49 9.29
CA ARG A 188 -8.41 -15.50 8.73
C ARG A 188 -8.71 -16.69 9.64
N LEU A 189 -7.72 -17.16 10.40
CA LEU A 189 -7.87 -18.32 11.31
C LEU A 189 -8.07 -17.95 12.78
N LEU A 190 -7.58 -16.78 13.21
CA LEU A 190 -7.48 -16.45 14.64
C LEU A 190 -8.57 -15.48 15.09
N ALA A 191 -9.06 -14.65 14.17
CA ALA A 191 -10.11 -13.67 14.40
C ALA A 191 -10.80 -13.34 13.06
N PRO A 192 -11.57 -14.26 12.46
CA PRO A 192 -12.18 -14.06 11.14
C PRO A 192 -13.29 -13.02 11.10
N ASN A 193 -13.66 -12.47 12.26
CA ASN A 193 -14.78 -11.55 12.39
C ASN A 193 -14.50 -10.21 11.73
N LYS A 194 -15.60 -9.57 11.30
CA LYS A 194 -15.61 -8.22 10.75
C LYS A 194 -15.26 -7.21 11.83
N ILE A 195 -14.50 -6.18 11.47
CA ILE A 195 -14.01 -5.12 12.35
C ILE A 195 -14.39 -3.79 11.73
N LYS A 196 -15.16 -2.99 12.46
CA LYS A 196 -15.49 -1.62 12.06
C LYS A 196 -14.35 -0.66 12.45
N ILE A 197 -13.94 0.16 11.49
CA ILE A 197 -12.93 1.20 11.63
C ILE A 197 -13.60 2.56 11.50
N SER A 198 -13.39 3.43 12.47
CA SER A 198 -13.97 4.77 12.56
C SER A 198 -13.00 5.84 12.10
N THR A 199 -11.69 5.62 12.23
CA THR A 199 -10.64 6.52 11.75
C THR A 199 -9.41 5.75 11.25
N PRO A 200 -8.61 6.32 10.34
CA PRO A 200 -7.34 5.74 9.91
C PRO A 200 -6.40 5.36 11.08
N ASN A 201 -6.34 6.19 12.12
CA ASN A 201 -5.33 6.06 13.19
C ASN A 201 -5.56 4.83 14.07
N GLU A 202 -6.80 4.38 14.24
CA GLU A 202 -7.10 3.17 15.03
C GLU A 202 -6.94 1.86 14.24
N TYR A 203 -6.81 1.93 12.91
CA TYR A 203 -6.78 0.77 12.01
C TYR A 203 -5.71 -0.24 12.43
N PHE A 204 -4.47 0.23 12.62
CA PHE A 204 -3.33 -0.63 12.93
C PHE A 204 -3.49 -1.33 14.29
N GLU A 205 -3.92 -0.61 15.32
CA GLU A 205 -4.08 -1.17 16.66
C GLU A 205 -5.29 -2.11 16.74
N LYS A 206 -6.40 -1.82 16.05
CA LYS A 206 -7.53 -2.75 15.95
C LYS A 206 -7.16 -4.04 15.22
N LEU A 207 -6.43 -3.96 14.11
CA LEU A 207 -5.97 -5.15 13.41
C LEU A 207 -4.96 -5.96 14.21
N LYS A 208 -4.04 -5.30 14.91
CA LYS A 208 -3.07 -5.96 15.80
C LYS A 208 -3.75 -6.72 16.94
N LYS A 209 -4.80 -6.15 17.55
CA LYS A 209 -5.65 -6.85 18.55
C LYS A 209 -6.36 -8.08 17.97
N ASN A 210 -6.61 -8.09 16.67
CA ASN A 210 -7.22 -9.19 15.93
C ASN A 210 -6.18 -9.99 15.12
N TYR A 211 -4.96 -10.07 15.63
CA TYR A 211 -3.86 -10.90 15.11
C TYR A 211 -3.43 -10.53 13.69
N VAL A 212 -3.37 -9.26 13.33
CA VAL A 212 -2.82 -8.81 12.05
C VAL A 212 -1.84 -7.68 12.29
N ILE A 213 -0.56 -7.94 12.03
CA ILE A 213 0.48 -6.91 12.03
C ILE A 213 0.64 -6.46 10.57
N VAL A 214 0.02 -5.33 10.22
CA VAL A 214 -0.01 -4.84 8.84
C VAL A 214 1.37 -4.48 8.33
N ASP A 215 2.15 -3.78 9.16
CA ASP A 215 3.49 -3.31 8.83
C ASP A 215 4.46 -4.49 8.63
N GLN A 216 4.96 -4.63 7.40
CA GLN A 216 5.93 -5.67 7.01
C GLN A 216 7.26 -5.56 7.77
N GLU A 217 7.73 -4.35 8.09
CA GLU A 217 8.97 -4.16 8.85
C GLU A 217 8.80 -4.59 10.31
N LEU A 218 7.64 -4.31 10.91
CA LEU A 218 7.33 -4.81 12.25
C LEU A 218 7.23 -6.34 12.29
N ARG A 219 6.65 -6.95 11.26
CA ARG A 219 6.64 -8.41 11.10
C ARG A 219 8.05 -8.97 10.98
N GLU A 220 8.89 -8.38 10.13
CA GLU A 220 10.29 -8.81 9.96
C GLU A 220 11.07 -8.73 11.27
N LYS A 221 11.03 -7.57 11.96
CA LYS A 221 11.68 -7.38 13.27
C LYS A 221 11.21 -8.42 14.29
N ARG A 222 9.91 -8.71 14.30
CA ARG A 222 9.32 -9.74 15.17
C ARG A 222 9.85 -11.14 14.83
N ILE A 223 9.95 -11.50 13.54
CA ILE A 223 10.48 -12.80 13.11
C ILE A 223 11.95 -12.93 13.53
N ARG A 224 12.80 -11.95 13.19
CA ARG A 224 14.23 -11.95 13.54
C ARG A 224 14.44 -12.12 15.03
N ARG A 225 13.71 -11.36 15.85
CA ARG A 225 13.80 -11.46 17.32
C ARG A 225 13.47 -12.87 17.82
N GLN A 226 12.43 -13.50 17.27
CA GLN A 226 12.04 -14.85 17.68
C GLN A 226 13.03 -15.91 17.20
N ILE A 227 13.54 -15.81 15.97
CA ILE A 227 14.60 -16.69 15.45
C ILE A 227 15.84 -16.59 16.34
N LYS A 228 16.33 -15.38 16.60
CA LYS A 228 17.50 -15.14 17.44
C LYS A 228 17.34 -15.73 18.85
N GLN A 229 16.15 -15.61 19.44
CA GLN A 229 15.86 -16.20 20.74
C GLN A 229 15.97 -17.73 20.69
N ILE A 230 15.32 -18.38 19.71
CA ILE A 230 15.36 -19.84 19.54
C ILE A 230 16.79 -20.33 19.31
N ILE A 231 17.55 -19.64 18.46
CA ILE A 231 18.94 -20.01 18.14
C ILE A 231 19.84 -19.93 19.38
N LYS A 232 19.65 -18.91 20.22
CA LYS A 232 20.38 -18.77 21.48
C LYS A 232 20.10 -19.92 22.44
N GLU A 233 18.84 -20.34 22.56
CA GLU A 233 18.42 -21.44 23.46
C GLU A 233 19.09 -22.77 23.10
N ILE A 234 19.33 -23.03 21.81
CA ILE A 234 19.96 -24.26 21.31
C ILE A 234 21.45 -24.13 21.01
N LYS A 235 22.07 -23.01 21.41
CA LYS A 235 23.50 -22.70 21.16
C LYS A 235 23.90 -22.82 19.68
N GLY A 236 22.99 -22.42 18.78
CA GLY A 236 23.25 -22.36 17.34
C GLY A 236 23.90 -21.05 16.91
N GLN A 237 24.22 -20.97 15.62
CA GLN A 237 24.65 -19.76 14.93
C GLN A 237 23.48 -19.17 14.12
N GLU A 238 23.28 -17.85 14.25
CA GLU A 238 22.29 -17.12 13.47
C GLU A 238 22.77 -16.96 12.02
N ILE A 239 22.23 -17.80 11.14
CA ILE A 239 22.41 -17.71 9.69
C ILE A 239 21.02 -17.63 9.07
N ILE A 240 20.66 -16.43 8.60
CA ILE A 240 19.35 -16.15 8.02
C ILE A 240 19.52 -15.83 6.54
N ASN A 241 18.80 -16.56 5.70
CA ASN A 241 18.68 -16.22 4.30
C ASN A 241 17.74 -15.02 4.15
N GLU A 242 18.32 -13.85 3.83
CA GLU A 242 17.60 -12.58 3.73
C GLU A 242 16.49 -12.60 2.67
N ARG A 243 16.70 -13.29 1.56
CA ARG A 243 15.68 -13.44 0.50
C ARG A 243 14.49 -14.26 1.00
N GLN A 244 14.78 -15.36 1.72
CA GLN A 244 13.74 -16.20 2.30
C GLN A 244 12.95 -15.46 3.38
N LEU A 245 13.62 -14.70 4.24
CA LEU A 245 12.96 -13.91 5.28
C LEU A 245 11.98 -12.90 4.68
N LYS A 246 12.39 -12.16 3.65
CA LYS A 246 11.52 -11.23 2.93
C LYS A 246 10.28 -11.94 2.37
N GLU A 247 10.45 -13.09 1.74
CA GLU A 247 9.32 -13.88 1.21
C GLU A 247 8.37 -14.30 2.34
N ILE A 248 8.90 -14.81 3.46
CA ILE A 248 8.11 -15.25 4.62
C ILE A 248 7.32 -14.11 5.24
N VAL A 249 7.88 -12.89 5.32
CA VAL A 249 7.17 -11.71 5.82
C VAL A 249 5.86 -11.49 5.06
N TYR A 250 5.85 -11.72 3.75
CA TYR A 250 4.66 -11.57 2.91
C TYR A 250 3.77 -12.83 2.83
N LEU A 251 4.13 -13.92 3.53
CA LEU A 251 3.30 -15.11 3.69
C LEU A 251 2.50 -15.12 5.00
N VAL A 252 2.76 -14.19 5.90
CA VAL A 252 2.19 -14.19 7.27
C VAL A 252 1.66 -12.82 7.67
N GLU A 253 0.53 -12.78 8.37
CA GLU A 253 -0.02 -11.57 9.00
C GLU A 253 0.34 -11.51 10.50
N TYR A 254 0.52 -12.66 11.15
CA TYR A 254 0.88 -12.77 12.57
C TYR A 254 1.96 -13.83 12.79
N PRO A 255 3.24 -13.45 12.59
CA PRO A 255 4.33 -14.41 12.64
C PRO A 255 4.63 -14.90 14.06
N ASN A 256 4.72 -16.22 14.18
CA ASN A 256 5.36 -16.89 15.31
C ASN A 256 6.37 -17.92 14.80
N ALA A 257 7.61 -17.87 15.29
CA ALA A 257 8.65 -18.84 14.99
C ALA A 257 8.57 -20.04 15.96
N ILE A 258 8.76 -21.24 15.43
CA ILE A 258 8.75 -22.51 16.17
C ILE A 258 9.98 -23.32 15.77
N LEU A 259 10.61 -23.94 16.76
CA LEU A 259 11.70 -24.90 16.57
C LEU A 259 11.16 -26.30 16.27
N GLY A 260 11.51 -26.81 15.09
CA GLY A 260 11.33 -28.20 14.68
C GLY A 260 12.64 -28.98 14.70
N THR A 261 12.55 -30.30 14.68
CA THR A 261 13.67 -31.24 14.66
C THR A 261 13.47 -32.33 13.62
N PHE A 262 14.56 -32.92 13.13
CA PHE A 262 14.51 -34.07 12.23
C PHE A 262 15.51 -35.14 12.66
N ASN A 263 15.40 -36.35 12.10
CA ASN A 263 16.29 -37.45 12.47
C ASN A 263 17.74 -37.09 12.09
N ARG A 264 18.67 -37.29 13.04
CA ARG A 264 20.10 -37.05 12.84
C ARG A 264 20.70 -37.85 11.69
N GLU A 265 20.13 -38.99 11.34
CA GLU A 265 20.57 -39.81 10.20
C GLU A 265 20.57 -39.03 8.88
N TYR A 266 19.64 -38.08 8.70
CA TYR A 266 19.60 -37.24 7.49
C TYR A 266 20.80 -36.29 7.38
N LEU A 267 21.57 -36.06 8.44
CA LEU A 267 22.82 -35.28 8.37
C LEU A 267 23.92 -35.99 7.55
N LYS A 268 23.72 -37.27 7.18
CA LYS A 268 24.57 -37.98 6.22
C LYS A 268 24.34 -37.53 4.77
N LEU A 269 23.20 -36.89 4.48
CA LEU A 269 22.92 -36.33 3.16
C LEU A 269 23.80 -35.10 2.89
N PRO A 270 24.09 -34.79 1.61
CA PRO A 270 24.79 -33.56 1.26
C PRO A 270 24.09 -32.32 1.82
N LEU A 271 24.87 -31.36 2.31
CA LEU A 271 24.37 -30.14 2.91
C LEU A 271 23.41 -29.39 1.97
N GLU A 272 23.72 -29.32 0.67
CA GLU A 272 22.87 -28.61 -0.30
C GLU A 272 21.50 -29.26 -0.47
N VAL A 273 21.40 -30.59 -0.33
CA VAL A 273 20.12 -31.31 -0.43
C VAL A 273 19.22 -30.90 0.74
N LEU A 274 19.77 -30.95 1.97
CA LEU A 274 19.03 -30.58 3.18
C LEU A 274 18.57 -29.12 3.15
N THR A 275 19.48 -28.19 2.85
CA THR A 275 19.18 -26.76 2.85
C THR A 275 18.20 -26.41 1.72
N THR A 276 18.32 -27.03 0.55
CA THR A 276 17.38 -26.82 -0.56
C THR A 276 15.96 -27.28 -0.20
N VAL A 277 15.81 -28.47 0.39
CA VAL A 277 14.49 -28.97 0.81
C VAL A 277 13.88 -28.07 1.89
N MET A 278 14.66 -27.67 2.89
CA MET A 278 14.19 -26.79 3.96
C MET A 278 13.84 -25.39 3.44
N GLU A 279 14.76 -24.72 2.74
CA GLU A 279 14.60 -23.32 2.36
C GLU A 279 13.64 -23.14 1.17
N LYS A 280 13.81 -23.90 0.09
CA LYS A 280 13.02 -23.69 -1.14
C LYS A 280 11.64 -24.32 -1.06
N HIS A 281 11.56 -25.58 -0.62
CA HIS A 281 10.30 -26.34 -0.68
C HIS A 281 9.42 -26.13 0.54
N GLN A 282 10.01 -25.84 1.70
CA GLN A 282 9.27 -25.76 2.97
C GLN A 282 9.34 -24.39 3.66
N LYS A 283 10.18 -23.47 3.18
CA LYS A 283 10.38 -22.15 3.78
C LYS A 283 10.81 -22.25 5.26
N TYR A 284 11.57 -23.28 5.60
CA TYR A 284 12.19 -23.43 6.92
C TYR A 284 13.59 -22.81 6.93
N PHE A 285 13.98 -22.22 8.05
CA PHE A 285 15.35 -21.78 8.29
C PHE A 285 16.15 -22.94 8.90
N PRO A 286 17.16 -23.48 8.20
CA PRO A 286 18.06 -24.48 8.79
C PRO A 286 18.79 -23.88 9.99
N VAL A 287 18.98 -24.67 11.05
CA VAL A 287 19.77 -24.23 12.19
C VAL A 287 21.19 -24.76 12.07
N TYR A 288 22.16 -23.88 12.20
CA TYR A 288 23.57 -24.19 12.14
C TYR A 288 24.20 -24.22 13.53
N LYS A 289 25.15 -25.11 13.77
CA LYS A 289 26.07 -25.05 14.92
C LYS A 289 27.18 -24.03 14.66
N ASN A 290 27.70 -24.03 13.44
CA ASN A 290 28.66 -23.08 12.90
C ASN A 290 28.44 -22.96 11.38
N LYS A 291 29.16 -22.06 10.68
CA LYS A 291 29.01 -21.81 9.23
C LYS A 291 28.93 -23.07 8.34
N ASN A 292 29.57 -24.18 8.74
CA ASN A 292 29.69 -25.38 7.93
C ASN A 292 28.99 -26.62 8.54
N THR A 293 28.33 -26.50 9.68
CA THR A 293 27.74 -27.65 10.38
C THR A 293 26.28 -27.39 10.73
N LEU A 294 25.38 -28.18 10.18
CA LEU A 294 23.96 -28.17 10.54
C LEU A 294 23.70 -28.89 11.87
N LEU A 295 22.72 -28.38 12.61
CA LEU A 295 22.04 -29.11 13.67
C LEU A 295 20.84 -29.87 13.07
N PRO A 296 20.37 -30.96 13.69
CA PRO A 296 19.16 -31.69 13.30
C PRO A 296 17.89 -30.90 13.67
N SER A 297 17.84 -29.63 13.28
CA SER A 297 16.85 -28.65 13.72
C SER A 297 16.61 -27.60 12.65
N PHE A 298 15.38 -27.10 12.62
CA PHE A 298 14.96 -26.05 11.71
C PHE A 298 13.97 -25.12 12.41
N ILE A 299 13.85 -23.89 11.93
CA ILE A 299 12.87 -22.94 12.43
C ILE A 299 11.84 -22.70 11.34
N VAL A 300 10.57 -22.87 11.69
CA VAL A 300 9.43 -22.53 10.83
C VAL A 300 8.72 -21.30 11.36
N VAL A 301 8.35 -20.38 10.48
CA VAL A 301 7.50 -19.23 10.80
C VAL A 301 6.08 -19.55 10.41
N ILE A 302 5.19 -19.58 11.40
CA ILE A 302 3.77 -19.89 11.21
C ILE A 302 2.94 -18.62 11.21
N ASN A 303 1.88 -18.61 10.41
CA ASN A 303 0.82 -17.60 10.45
C ASN A 303 -0.32 -18.04 11.38
N ASN A 304 0.02 -18.35 12.63
CA ASN A 304 -0.92 -18.90 13.60
C ASN A 304 -0.45 -18.62 15.03
N SER A 305 -1.32 -18.85 16.02
CA SER A 305 -1.01 -18.71 17.45
C SER A 305 -0.05 -19.81 17.91
N LYS A 306 0.84 -19.46 18.85
CA LYS A 306 1.72 -20.44 19.52
C LYS A 306 0.94 -21.48 20.32
N LYS A 307 -0.36 -21.28 20.61
CA LYS A 307 -1.21 -22.30 21.27
C LYS A 307 -1.20 -23.65 20.53
N TYR A 308 -1.04 -23.62 19.21
CA TYR A 308 -1.04 -24.82 18.36
C TYR A 308 0.37 -25.27 17.98
N SER A 309 1.42 -24.74 18.62
CA SER A 309 2.80 -24.95 18.21
C SER A 309 3.21 -26.42 18.19
N SER A 310 2.77 -27.23 19.16
CA SER A 310 3.13 -28.65 19.25
C SER A 310 2.58 -29.48 18.09
N ILE A 311 1.32 -29.23 17.70
CA ILE A 311 0.67 -29.92 16.57
C ILE A 311 1.31 -29.48 15.26
N ILE A 312 1.48 -28.16 15.08
CA ILE A 312 2.07 -27.60 13.86
C ILE A 312 3.53 -28.07 13.72
N LYS A 313 4.30 -28.09 14.81
CA LYS A 313 5.66 -28.65 14.84
C LYS A 313 5.67 -30.07 14.30
N LYS A 314 4.89 -30.98 14.90
CA LYS A 314 4.85 -32.39 14.48
C LYS A 314 4.45 -32.56 13.01
N GLY A 315 3.50 -31.75 12.53
CA GLY A 315 3.12 -31.72 11.12
C GLY A 315 4.28 -31.34 10.19
N ASN A 316 5.00 -30.27 10.51
CA ASN A 316 6.17 -29.83 9.73
C ASN A 316 7.32 -30.85 9.79
N GLU A 317 7.55 -31.49 10.94
CA GLU A 317 8.56 -32.55 11.07
C GLU A 317 8.22 -33.76 10.17
N ASN A 318 6.95 -34.17 10.11
CA ASN A 318 6.50 -35.24 9.22
C ASN A 318 6.65 -34.88 7.74
N VAL A 319 6.32 -33.65 7.35
CA VAL A 319 6.47 -33.18 5.96
C VAL A 319 7.94 -33.13 5.56
N LEU A 320 8.83 -32.67 6.46
CA LEU A 320 10.27 -32.69 6.19
C LEU A 320 10.78 -34.12 6.05
N LYS A 321 10.38 -35.01 6.97
CA LYS A 321 10.76 -36.42 6.93
C LYS A 321 10.41 -37.06 5.58
N ALA A 322 9.18 -36.91 5.12
CA ALA A 322 8.71 -37.48 3.84
C ALA A 322 9.43 -36.92 2.60
N ARG A 323 10.15 -35.80 2.71
CA ARG A 323 10.94 -35.22 1.62
C ARG A 323 12.43 -35.60 1.67
N LEU A 324 12.88 -36.18 2.79
CA LEU A 324 14.26 -36.59 3.02
C LEU A 324 14.45 -38.11 2.97
N GLU A 325 13.35 -38.87 3.02
CA GLU A 325 13.29 -40.29 2.64
C GLU A 325 13.33 -40.46 1.11
#